data_AF-A0AAE4J8V5-F1
#
_entry.id   AF-A0AAE4J8V5-F1
#
_cell.length_a   1.000
_cell.length_b   1.000
_cell.length_c   1.000
_cell.angle_alpha   90.00
_cell.angle_beta   90.00
_cell.angle_gamma   90.00
#
_symmetry.space_group_name_H-M   'P 1'
#
loop_
_entity.id
_entity.type
_entity.pdbx_description
1 polymer ?
#
loop_
_entity_poly.entity_id
_entity_poly.type
_entity_poly.pdbx_seq_one_letter_code
_entity_poly.pdbx_strand_id
1 'polypeptide(L)'
;MNNPVLAEVVRSGFVESVHRGALVITGPEGAVRLALGDVVSPVYPRSSNKPLQAVGMLRAGLDFTGEDLALACASHSGEPGHVKRVLELLSAAGLSETDLACPPDFPLHVPSMRDAAEPRRVMMNCSGKHTAMLTTCVRAGWPVPGYAEPDHPLQQHLAEVVSSLVGEPIAHTGVDGCGAPLFAFSLTGLARAFGRIAAASEGPSAEVASAMRANPWLVAGTGREDTALMSGVEGLLAKAGAEGVQAFALPDGFAVAIKMDDGAKRACAPLAVAALRYLGVDVSGLEELAHPTVLGGGQPVGEIRVPELR
;
A
#
# COMPACT_ATOMS: atom_id res chain seq x y z
N MET A 1 -2.09 -24.76 3.14
CA MET A 1 -2.67 -25.14 1.82
C MET A 1 -1.67 -24.74 0.75
N ASN A 2 -1.58 -25.45 -0.38
CA ASN A 2 -0.69 -25.01 -1.46
C ASN A 2 -1.34 -23.86 -2.24
N ASN A 3 -0.64 -22.74 -2.36
CA ASN A 3 -1.10 -21.57 -3.12
C ASN A 3 -1.27 -21.89 -4.60
N PRO A 4 -2.42 -21.60 -5.25
CA PRO A 4 -2.65 -21.88 -6.67
C PRO A 4 -1.81 -20.96 -7.58
N VAL A 5 -1.77 -21.29 -8.88
CA VAL A 5 -1.30 -20.34 -9.90
C VAL A 5 -2.38 -19.27 -10.06
N LEU A 6 -2.01 -18.01 -9.86
CA LEU A 6 -2.90 -16.85 -9.99
C LEU A 6 -2.61 -16.01 -11.24
N ALA A 7 -1.42 -16.12 -11.83
CA ALA A 7 -1.10 -15.50 -13.09
C ALA A 7 -0.05 -16.29 -13.88
N GLU A 8 -0.08 -16.19 -15.20
CA GLU A 8 0.87 -16.78 -16.13
C GLU A 8 1.49 -15.69 -16.98
N VAL A 9 2.80 -15.74 -17.19
CA VAL A 9 3.48 -14.92 -18.18
C VAL A 9 3.62 -15.74 -19.45
N VAL A 10 2.99 -15.29 -20.52
CA VAL A 10 3.01 -15.96 -21.82
C VAL A 10 3.85 -15.16 -22.78
N ARG A 11 4.89 -15.76 -23.34
CA ARG A 11 5.73 -15.17 -24.39
C ARG A 11 5.61 -15.99 -25.65
N SER A 12 5.22 -15.36 -26.76
CA SER A 12 5.11 -16.00 -28.07
C SER A 12 4.28 -17.30 -28.05
N GLY A 13 3.20 -17.31 -27.27
CA GLY A 13 2.31 -18.47 -27.08
C GLY A 13 2.80 -19.52 -26.08
N PHE A 14 3.99 -19.36 -25.47
CA PHE A 14 4.55 -20.28 -24.48
C PHE A 14 4.43 -19.71 -23.06
N VAL A 15 3.96 -20.53 -22.11
CA VAL A 15 3.93 -20.16 -20.67
C VAL A 15 5.36 -20.19 -20.14
N GLU A 16 5.97 -19.01 -20.07
CA GLU A 16 7.37 -18.81 -19.65
C GLU A 16 7.50 -18.81 -18.12
N SER A 17 6.51 -18.29 -17.41
CA SER A 17 6.51 -18.23 -15.94
C SER A 17 5.10 -18.36 -15.37
N VAL A 18 5.01 -18.91 -14.17
CA VAL A 18 3.78 -18.94 -13.39
C VAL A 18 4.01 -18.22 -12.06
N HIS A 19 3.02 -17.42 -11.66
CA HIS A 19 3.01 -16.73 -10.38
C HIS A 19 1.97 -17.38 -9.48
N ARG A 20 2.45 -17.99 -8.39
CA ARG A 20 1.59 -18.59 -7.37
C ARG A 20 1.36 -17.61 -6.23
N GLY A 21 0.24 -17.72 -5.55
CA GLY A 21 -0.05 -16.84 -4.43
C GLY A 21 -1.40 -17.09 -3.77
N ALA A 22 -1.77 -16.16 -2.92
CA ALA A 22 -3.05 -16.13 -2.24
C ALA A 22 -3.84 -14.85 -2.60
N LEU A 23 -5.16 -15.00 -2.69
CA LEU A 23 -6.10 -13.90 -2.90
C LEU A 23 -7.31 -14.13 -2.01
N VAL A 24 -7.75 -13.10 -1.30
CA VAL A 24 -8.98 -13.13 -0.51
C VAL A 24 -9.86 -11.96 -0.90
N ILE A 25 -11.16 -12.22 -1.01
CA ILE A 25 -12.20 -11.20 -1.15
C ILE A 25 -13.07 -11.27 0.10
N THR A 26 -13.24 -10.15 0.80
CA THR A 26 -14.18 -10.01 1.91
C THR A 26 -15.36 -9.14 1.50
N GLY A 27 -16.55 -9.47 2.01
CA GLY A 27 -17.72 -8.60 1.90
C GLY A 27 -17.71 -7.45 2.92
N PRO A 28 -18.74 -6.59 2.90
CA PRO A 28 -18.84 -5.41 3.75
C PRO A 28 -18.68 -5.68 5.26
N GLU A 29 -19.21 -6.82 5.73
CA GLU A 29 -19.12 -7.26 7.12
C GLU A 29 -17.75 -7.88 7.48
N GLY A 30 -16.80 -7.91 6.55
CA GLY A 30 -15.48 -8.54 6.73
C GLY A 30 -15.49 -10.06 6.64
N ALA A 31 -16.62 -10.67 6.23
CA ALA A 31 -16.74 -12.10 5.97
C ALA A 31 -16.09 -12.49 4.63
N VAL A 32 -15.37 -13.61 4.60
CA VAL A 32 -14.73 -14.12 3.38
C VAL A 32 -15.80 -14.54 2.37
N ARG A 33 -15.72 -13.99 1.15
CA ARG A 33 -16.55 -14.32 -0.01
C ARG A 33 -15.85 -15.27 -0.97
N LEU A 34 -14.55 -15.07 -1.16
CA LEU A 34 -13.68 -15.92 -1.97
C LEU A 34 -12.32 -16.00 -1.29
N ALA A 35 -11.72 -17.19 -1.26
CA ALA A 35 -10.35 -17.40 -0.83
C ALA A 35 -9.66 -18.38 -1.78
N LEU A 36 -8.56 -17.93 -2.36
CA LEU A 36 -7.67 -18.72 -3.20
C LEU A 36 -6.32 -18.82 -2.48
N GLY A 37 -5.85 -20.03 -2.20
CA GLY A 37 -4.60 -20.26 -1.48
C GLY A 37 -4.69 -20.09 0.04
N ASP A 38 -3.56 -19.88 0.68
CA ASP A 38 -3.41 -19.67 2.11
C ASP A 38 -3.56 -18.18 2.46
N VAL A 39 -4.77 -17.83 2.89
CA VAL A 39 -5.16 -16.45 3.23
C VAL A 39 -5.14 -16.17 4.75
N VAL A 40 -4.74 -17.18 5.55
CA VAL A 40 -4.79 -17.15 7.01
C VAL A 40 -3.39 -17.15 7.65
N SER A 41 -2.40 -17.77 7.02
CA SER A 41 -1.03 -17.70 7.49
C SER A 41 -0.53 -16.24 7.53
N PRO A 42 0.19 -15.82 8.59
CA PRO A 42 0.70 -14.48 8.69
C PRO A 42 1.65 -14.14 7.54
N VAL A 43 1.44 -12.98 6.93
CA VAL A 43 2.33 -12.39 5.94
C VAL A 43 2.70 -10.98 6.40
N TYR A 44 3.80 -10.46 5.88
CA TYR A 44 4.03 -9.02 5.99
C TYR A 44 3.25 -8.30 4.89
N PRO A 45 2.30 -7.40 5.22
CA PRO A 45 1.58 -6.58 4.24
C PRO A 45 2.48 -5.52 3.58
N ARG A 46 3.70 -5.34 4.10
CA ARG A 46 4.65 -4.30 3.68
C ARG A 46 3.94 -2.93 3.68
N SER A 47 4.14 -2.13 2.64
CA SER A 47 3.54 -0.80 2.54
C SER A 47 2.02 -0.76 2.43
N SER A 48 1.34 -1.90 2.18
CA SER A 48 -0.13 -1.94 2.21
C SER A 48 -0.68 -1.66 3.61
N ASN A 49 0.14 -1.72 4.66
CA ASN A 49 -0.27 -1.39 6.04
C ASN A 49 -0.35 0.11 6.35
N LYS A 50 0.20 0.98 5.48
CA LYS A 50 0.32 2.42 5.78
C LYS A 50 -1.01 3.13 6.08
N PRO A 51 -2.13 2.83 5.41
CA PRO A 51 -3.42 3.42 5.77
C PRO A 51 -3.85 3.08 7.20
N LEU A 52 -3.58 1.86 7.67
CA LEU A 52 -3.89 1.45 9.05
C LEU A 52 -3.02 2.22 10.05
N GLN A 53 -1.74 2.44 9.73
CA GLN A 53 -0.85 3.26 10.53
C GLN A 53 -1.30 4.73 10.57
N ALA A 54 -1.78 5.28 9.44
CA ALA A 54 -2.33 6.63 9.38
C ALA A 54 -3.57 6.80 10.26
N VAL A 55 -4.48 5.82 10.27
CA VAL A 55 -5.61 5.80 11.23
C VAL A 55 -5.10 5.86 12.67
N GLY A 56 -4.04 5.09 12.99
CA GLY A 56 -3.43 5.12 14.32
C GLY A 56 -2.84 6.48 14.66
N MET A 57 -2.13 7.11 13.74
CA MET A 57 -1.55 8.44 13.93
C MET A 57 -2.61 9.52 14.17
N LEU A 58 -3.72 9.51 13.41
CA LEU A 58 -4.84 10.43 13.66
C LEU A 58 -5.46 10.22 15.05
N ARG A 59 -5.63 8.96 15.48
CA ARG A 59 -6.10 8.65 16.86
C ARG A 59 -5.14 9.12 17.94
N ALA A 60 -3.86 9.30 17.62
CA ALA A 60 -2.84 9.85 18.52
C ALA A 60 -2.66 11.37 18.41
N GLY A 61 -3.51 12.06 17.63
CA GLY A 61 -3.48 13.53 17.52
C GLY A 61 -2.67 14.08 16.35
N LEU A 62 -2.32 13.27 15.35
CA LEU A 62 -1.87 13.80 14.06
C LEU A 62 -2.97 14.69 13.46
N ASP A 63 -2.59 15.87 12.96
CA ASP A 63 -3.48 16.91 12.42
C ASP A 63 -3.44 17.02 10.89
N PHE A 64 -2.86 16.02 10.22
CA PHE A 64 -2.76 15.98 8.76
C PHE A 64 -4.14 15.75 8.12
N THR A 65 -4.41 16.49 7.04
CA THR A 65 -5.63 16.36 6.24
C THR A 65 -5.30 16.39 4.75
N GLY A 66 -6.25 15.99 3.90
CA GLY A 66 -6.12 16.10 2.44
C GLY A 66 -4.82 15.51 1.90
N GLU A 67 -4.02 16.35 1.22
CA GLU A 67 -2.73 15.99 0.64
C GLU A 67 -1.74 15.40 1.66
N ASP A 68 -1.70 15.95 2.88
CA ASP A 68 -0.72 15.55 3.91
C ASP A 68 -1.02 14.15 4.45
N LEU A 69 -2.30 13.88 4.65
CA LEU A 69 -2.75 12.58 5.10
C LEU A 69 -2.59 11.51 4.00
N ALA A 70 -2.77 11.88 2.74
CA ALA A 70 -2.46 11.00 1.61
C ALA A 70 -0.97 10.66 1.58
N LEU A 71 -0.10 11.64 1.81
CA LEU A 71 1.34 11.47 1.87
C LEU A 71 1.78 10.61 3.07
N ALA A 72 1.07 10.67 4.20
CA ALA A 72 1.29 9.77 5.34
C ALA A 72 1.02 8.29 4.98
N CYS A 73 0.12 8.04 4.03
CA CYS A 73 -0.21 6.71 3.52
C CYS A 73 0.71 6.24 2.38
N ALA A 74 1.63 7.09 1.93
CA ALA A 74 2.27 6.92 0.64
C ALA A 74 3.43 5.92 0.63
N SER A 75 3.59 5.25 -0.52
CA SER A 75 4.87 4.73 -1.01
C SER A 75 5.29 5.55 -2.23
N HIS A 76 5.49 6.86 -2.03
CA HIS A 76 5.62 7.81 -3.12
C HIS A 76 6.84 7.53 -4.00
N SER A 77 6.78 8.01 -5.25
CA SER A 77 7.86 7.79 -6.21
C SER A 77 9.01 8.79 -6.12
N GLY A 78 8.99 9.70 -5.14
CA GLY A 78 10.09 10.64 -4.88
C GLY A 78 10.17 11.78 -5.91
N GLU A 79 9.07 12.03 -6.62
CA GLU A 79 8.94 13.16 -7.55
C GLU A 79 9.05 14.51 -6.81
N PRO A 80 9.39 15.61 -7.51
CA PRO A 80 9.65 16.92 -6.87
C PRO A 80 8.53 17.41 -5.95
N GLY A 81 7.26 17.21 -6.31
CA GLY A 81 6.14 17.59 -5.45
C GLY A 81 6.03 16.77 -4.16
N HIS A 82 6.37 15.47 -4.20
CA HIS A 82 6.45 14.64 -2.98
C HIS A 82 7.55 15.15 -2.05
N VAL A 83 8.77 15.31 -2.58
CA VAL A 83 9.93 15.74 -1.80
C VAL A 83 9.72 17.13 -1.20
N LYS A 84 9.17 18.06 -1.98
CA LYS A 84 8.80 19.39 -1.51
C LYS A 84 7.84 19.31 -0.33
N ARG A 85 6.77 18.53 -0.45
CA ARG A 85 5.76 18.43 0.60
C ARG A 85 6.30 17.78 1.89
N VAL A 86 7.13 16.74 1.77
CA VAL A 86 7.82 16.13 2.91
C VAL A 86 8.65 17.16 3.68
N LEU A 87 9.44 17.99 2.98
CA LEU A 87 10.26 19.03 3.59
C LEU A 87 9.43 20.12 4.28
N GLU A 88 8.34 20.55 3.64
CA GLU A 88 7.42 21.54 4.21
C GLU A 88 6.78 21.03 5.51
N LEU A 89 6.33 19.78 5.54
CA LEU A 89 5.71 19.17 6.72
C LEU A 89 6.71 18.96 7.87
N LEU A 90 7.93 18.52 7.56
CA LEU A 90 9.00 18.46 8.57
C LEU A 90 9.26 19.84 9.16
N SER A 91 9.43 20.86 8.31
CA SER A 91 9.68 22.24 8.78
C SER A 91 8.53 22.78 9.61
N ALA A 92 7.27 22.50 9.24
CA ALA A 92 6.09 22.93 10.00
C ALA A 92 6.00 22.27 11.39
N ALA A 93 6.57 21.07 11.55
CA ALA A 93 6.70 20.39 12.82
C ALA A 93 7.96 20.81 13.64
N GLY A 94 8.77 21.75 13.13
CA GLY A 94 10.03 22.13 13.76
C GLY A 94 11.15 21.09 13.59
N LEU A 95 11.03 20.25 12.57
CA LEU A 95 11.94 19.13 12.26
C LEU A 95 12.63 19.36 10.92
N SER A 96 13.56 18.47 10.61
CA SER A 96 14.40 18.49 9.42
C SER A 96 14.59 17.09 8.84
N GLU A 97 15.23 17.01 7.68
CA GLU A 97 15.54 15.72 7.04
C GLU A 97 16.40 14.81 7.93
N THR A 98 17.24 15.37 8.82
CA THR A 98 18.10 14.55 9.69
C THR A 98 17.33 13.81 10.77
N ASP A 99 16.09 14.20 11.04
CA ASP A 99 15.20 13.53 12.00
C ASP A 99 14.56 12.26 11.40
N LEU A 100 14.61 12.08 10.07
CA LEU A 100 14.08 10.88 9.43
C LEU A 100 14.95 9.65 9.74
N ALA A 101 14.33 8.58 10.23
CA ALA A 101 14.97 7.28 10.47
C ALA A 101 15.06 6.42 9.21
N CYS A 102 14.24 6.68 8.19
CA CYS A 102 14.32 5.94 6.92
C CYS A 102 15.65 6.20 6.22
N PRO A 103 16.27 5.18 5.59
CA PRO A 103 17.56 5.33 4.93
C PRO A 103 17.47 6.34 3.78
N PRO A 104 18.59 6.98 3.39
CA PRO A 104 18.65 7.71 2.13
C PRO A 104 18.43 6.73 0.98
N ASP A 105 17.65 7.13 -0.02
CA ASP A 105 17.39 6.33 -1.21
C ASP A 105 17.18 7.25 -2.44
N PHE A 106 17.23 6.68 -3.63
CA PHE A 106 16.88 7.38 -4.85
C PHE A 106 15.35 7.37 -5.09
N PRO A 107 14.79 8.36 -5.79
CA PRO A 107 13.40 8.33 -6.24
C PRO A 107 13.09 7.06 -7.04
N LEU A 108 11.87 6.53 -6.91
CA LEU A 108 11.39 5.43 -7.77
C LEU A 108 11.01 5.92 -9.18
N HIS A 109 10.65 7.20 -9.31
CA HIS A 109 10.33 7.81 -10.59
C HIS A 109 11.62 7.98 -11.41
N VAL A 110 11.74 7.25 -12.52
CA VAL A 110 12.98 7.16 -13.31
C VAL A 110 13.53 8.52 -13.75
N PRO A 111 12.74 9.48 -14.26
CA PRO A 111 13.23 10.83 -14.53
C PRO A 111 13.84 11.50 -13.29
N SER A 112 13.13 11.47 -12.16
CA SER A 112 13.62 12.07 -10.90
C SER A 112 14.85 11.36 -10.35
N MET A 113 14.97 10.04 -10.55
CA MET A 113 16.16 9.27 -10.21
C MET A 113 17.38 9.74 -11.02
N ARG A 114 17.21 9.98 -12.32
CA ARG A 114 18.29 10.45 -13.20
C ARG A 114 18.75 11.86 -12.87
N ASP A 115 17.83 12.70 -12.40
CA ASP A 115 18.11 14.09 -12.01
C ASP A 115 18.67 14.21 -10.58
N ALA A 116 18.58 13.16 -9.77
CA ALA A 116 19.06 13.15 -8.39
C ALA A 116 20.59 13.01 -8.34
N ALA A 117 21.26 13.97 -7.70
CA ALA A 117 22.72 13.94 -7.53
C ALA A 117 23.18 12.83 -6.56
N GLU A 118 22.45 12.62 -5.47
CA GLU A 118 22.75 11.63 -4.43
C GLU A 118 21.46 11.15 -3.74
N PRO A 119 21.45 9.96 -3.12
CA PRO A 119 20.28 9.48 -2.40
C PRO A 119 20.02 10.32 -1.14
N ARG A 120 18.75 10.58 -0.85
CA ARG A 120 18.32 11.41 0.29
C ARG A 120 17.17 10.77 1.05
N ARG A 121 17.05 11.06 2.34
CA ARG A 121 16.01 10.44 3.19
C ARG A 121 14.63 10.91 2.78
N VAL A 122 14.50 12.18 2.37
CA VAL A 122 13.22 12.72 1.85
C VAL A 122 12.79 12.11 0.51
N MET A 123 13.74 11.55 -0.26
CA MET A 123 13.43 10.88 -1.54
C MET A 123 12.98 9.43 -1.36
N MET A 124 13.32 8.81 -0.22
CA MET A 124 12.92 7.45 0.10
C MET A 124 11.40 7.33 0.15
N ASN A 125 10.85 6.29 -0.47
CA ASN A 125 9.41 6.14 -0.70
C ASN A 125 8.52 6.11 0.56
N CYS A 126 9.09 5.93 1.74
CA CYS A 126 8.38 5.96 3.02
C CYS A 126 8.55 7.29 3.77
N SER A 127 9.28 8.27 3.24
CA SER A 127 9.60 9.49 3.98
C SER A 127 8.34 10.26 4.41
N GLY A 128 7.28 10.27 3.57
CA GLY A 128 5.95 10.80 3.97
C GLY A 128 5.36 10.15 5.22
N LYS A 129 5.37 8.81 5.31
CA LYS A 129 4.95 8.07 6.51
C LYS A 129 5.83 8.43 7.72
N HIS A 130 7.15 8.51 7.52
CA HIS A 130 8.08 8.87 8.60
C HIS A 130 7.87 10.30 9.10
N THR A 131 7.58 11.25 8.21
CA THR A 131 7.21 12.63 8.59
C THR A 131 5.91 12.64 9.40
N ALA A 132 4.92 11.84 9.04
CA ALA A 132 3.69 11.70 9.82
C ALA A 132 3.95 11.08 11.21
N MET A 133 4.80 10.04 11.29
CA MET A 133 5.22 9.43 12.56
C MET A 133 5.90 10.44 13.48
N LEU A 134 6.86 11.20 12.95
CA LEU A 134 7.56 12.26 13.65
C LEU A 134 6.63 13.37 14.14
N THR A 135 5.73 13.84 13.27
CA THR A 135 4.74 14.87 13.61
C THR A 135 3.81 14.37 14.70
N THR A 136 3.39 13.10 14.63
CA THR A 136 2.58 12.46 15.68
C THR A 136 3.31 12.47 17.01
N CYS A 137 4.61 12.13 17.05
CA CYS A 137 5.40 12.23 18.28
C CYS A 137 5.39 13.65 18.87
N VAL A 138 5.61 14.67 18.03
CA VAL A 138 5.59 16.07 18.47
C VAL A 138 4.21 16.44 19.04
N ARG A 139 3.12 16.08 18.37
CA ARG A 139 1.74 16.40 18.80
C ARG A 139 1.33 15.66 20.07
N ALA A 140 1.72 14.40 20.20
CA ALA A 140 1.41 13.57 21.36
C ALA A 140 2.35 13.80 22.57
N GLY A 141 3.39 14.63 22.42
CA GLY A 141 4.40 14.81 23.46
C GLY A 141 5.28 13.59 23.69
N TRP A 142 5.39 12.69 22.70
CA TRP A 142 6.28 11.53 22.75
C TRP A 142 7.69 11.89 22.30
N PRO A 143 8.71 11.09 22.67
CA PRO A 143 10.06 11.28 22.17
C PRO A 143 10.10 11.31 20.64
N VAL A 144 10.86 12.26 20.08
CA VAL A 144 11.17 12.28 18.65
C VAL A 144 12.28 11.27 18.32
N PRO A 145 13.41 11.22 19.06
CA PRO A 145 14.42 10.18 18.84
C PRO A 145 13.88 8.78 19.14
N GLY A 146 14.24 7.81 18.30
CA GLY A 146 13.84 6.41 18.48
C GLY A 146 12.40 6.11 18.09
N TYR A 147 11.68 7.01 17.41
CA TYR A 147 10.29 6.77 17.00
C TYR A 147 10.07 5.53 16.14
N ALA A 148 11.12 5.01 15.50
CA ALA A 148 11.10 3.80 14.68
C ALA A 148 11.44 2.53 15.47
N GLU A 149 11.76 2.63 16.77
CA GLU A 149 12.06 1.47 17.61
C GLU A 149 10.77 0.76 18.05
N PRO A 150 10.73 -0.58 18.10
CA PRO A 150 9.52 -1.33 18.46
C PRO A 150 8.91 -0.95 19.82
N ASP A 151 9.75 -0.63 20.81
CA ASP A 151 9.32 -0.30 22.18
C ASP A 151 8.89 1.17 22.32
N HIS A 152 9.00 1.98 21.26
CA HIS A 152 8.60 3.38 21.30
C HIS A 152 7.07 3.52 21.47
N PRO A 153 6.56 4.49 22.26
CA PRO A 153 5.12 4.69 22.47
C PRO A 153 4.30 4.77 21.18
N LEU A 154 4.83 5.46 20.17
CA LEU A 154 4.24 5.49 18.83
C LEU A 154 4.04 4.09 18.25
N GLN A 155 5.07 3.25 18.27
CA GLN A 155 5.00 1.94 17.60
C GLN A 155 4.09 0.96 18.35
N GLN A 156 4.07 1.02 19.68
CA GLN A 156 3.12 0.27 20.50
C GLN A 156 1.68 0.69 20.19
N HIS A 157 1.40 1.99 20.14
CA HIS A 157 0.07 2.51 19.75
C HIS A 157 -0.33 2.09 18.34
N LEU A 158 0.60 2.16 17.37
CA LEU A 158 0.33 1.71 16.00
C LEU A 158 0.07 0.20 15.94
N ALA A 159 0.77 -0.61 16.73
CA ALA A 159 0.53 -2.04 16.82
C ALA A 159 -0.88 -2.36 17.34
N GLU A 160 -1.33 -1.65 18.39
CA GLU A 160 -2.68 -1.79 18.95
C GLU A 160 -3.77 -1.42 17.93
N VAL A 161 -3.62 -0.29 17.25
CA VAL A 161 -4.59 0.17 16.25
C VAL A 161 -4.63 -0.75 15.04
N VAL A 162 -3.46 -1.21 14.55
CA VAL A 162 -3.37 -2.17 13.45
C VAL A 162 -4.08 -3.47 13.85
N SER A 163 -3.75 -4.05 15.00
CA SER A 163 -4.39 -5.25 15.56
C SER A 163 -5.92 -5.12 15.62
N SER A 164 -6.42 -3.98 16.10
CA SER A 164 -7.85 -3.68 16.16
C SER A 164 -8.50 -3.62 14.76
N LEU A 165 -7.88 -2.96 13.80
CA LEU A 165 -8.40 -2.80 12.44
C LEU A 165 -8.40 -4.13 11.66
N VAL A 166 -7.36 -4.94 11.80
CA VAL A 166 -7.30 -6.26 11.16
C VAL A 166 -8.21 -7.27 11.87
N GLY A 167 -8.48 -7.07 13.17
CA GLY A 167 -9.36 -7.92 13.98
C GLY A 167 -8.69 -9.21 14.46
N GLU A 168 -7.36 -9.20 14.60
CA GLU A 168 -6.54 -10.33 15.06
C GLU A 168 -5.23 -9.82 15.66
N PRO A 169 -4.59 -10.58 16.57
CA PRO A 169 -3.31 -10.17 17.14
C PRO A 169 -2.20 -10.15 16.08
N ILE A 170 -1.23 -9.25 16.27
CA ILE A 170 0.00 -9.25 15.47
C ILE A 170 0.77 -10.54 15.78
N ALA A 171 0.96 -11.37 14.76
CA ALA A 171 1.61 -12.67 14.90
C ALA A 171 3.14 -12.55 15.07
N HIS A 172 3.74 -11.53 14.46
CA HIS A 172 5.17 -11.26 14.54
C HIS A 172 5.47 -9.80 14.17
N THR A 173 6.53 -9.24 14.76
CA THR A 173 7.02 -7.90 14.44
C THR A 173 8.45 -7.98 13.92
N GLY A 174 8.65 -7.64 12.64
CA GLY A 174 9.95 -7.52 12.01
C GLY A 174 10.39 -6.07 11.84
N VAL A 175 11.47 -5.88 11.06
CA VAL A 175 11.97 -4.55 10.66
C VAL A 175 11.76 -4.38 9.15
N ASP A 176 11.09 -3.31 8.73
CA ASP A 176 10.89 -2.99 7.31
C ASP A 176 12.16 -2.39 6.69
N GLY A 177 12.24 -2.33 5.36
CA GLY A 177 13.36 -1.70 4.64
C GLY A 177 13.52 -0.20 4.94
N CYS A 178 12.48 0.45 5.46
CA CYS A 178 12.56 1.83 5.95
C CYS A 178 13.02 1.95 7.41
N GLY A 179 13.31 0.83 8.08
CA GLY A 179 13.77 0.79 9.48
C GLY A 179 12.67 0.81 10.55
N ALA A 180 11.40 1.02 10.17
CA ALA A 180 10.27 0.99 11.12
C ALA A 180 9.73 -0.44 11.34
N PRO A 181 8.95 -0.70 12.41
CA PRO A 181 8.37 -2.00 12.68
C PRO A 181 7.42 -2.46 11.59
N LEU A 182 7.46 -3.77 11.31
CA LEU A 182 6.68 -4.44 10.29
C LEU A 182 5.83 -5.54 10.92
N PHE A 183 4.52 -5.29 11.01
CA PHE A 183 3.57 -6.18 11.67
C PHE A 183 3.08 -7.28 10.72
N ALA A 184 3.20 -8.54 11.13
CA ALA A 184 2.67 -9.70 10.40
C ALA A 184 1.28 -10.09 10.91
N PHE A 185 0.38 -10.30 9.98
CA PHE A 185 -0.99 -10.77 10.18
C PHE A 185 -1.52 -11.39 8.88
N SER A 186 -2.70 -11.99 8.92
CA SER A 186 -3.29 -12.71 7.79
C SER A 186 -3.69 -11.78 6.65
N LEU A 187 -3.71 -12.33 5.43
CA LEU A 187 -4.22 -11.62 4.25
C LEU A 187 -5.71 -11.27 4.42
N THR A 188 -6.46 -12.14 5.11
CA THR A 188 -7.85 -11.90 5.49
C THR A 188 -8.00 -10.69 6.41
N GLY A 189 -7.12 -10.54 7.40
CA GLY A 189 -7.07 -9.37 8.28
C GLY A 189 -6.77 -8.08 7.52
N LEU A 190 -5.87 -8.14 6.52
CA LEU A 190 -5.59 -7.00 5.64
C LEU A 190 -6.84 -6.57 4.84
N ALA A 191 -7.52 -7.50 4.17
CA ALA A 191 -8.73 -7.20 3.41
C ALA A 191 -9.83 -6.61 4.30
N ARG A 192 -10.06 -7.20 5.49
CA ARG A 192 -11.04 -6.70 6.47
C ARG A 192 -10.73 -5.26 6.89
N ALA A 193 -9.48 -4.94 7.17
CA ALA A 193 -9.08 -3.59 7.54
C ALA A 193 -9.32 -2.58 6.40
N PHE A 194 -9.02 -2.95 5.15
CA PHE A 194 -9.29 -2.11 3.98
C PHE A 194 -10.78 -1.86 3.80
N GLY A 195 -11.62 -2.90 3.92
CA GLY A 195 -13.08 -2.76 3.84
C GLY A 195 -13.62 -1.80 4.91
N ARG A 196 -13.16 -1.93 6.16
CA ARG A 196 -13.53 -1.03 7.26
C ARG A 196 -13.11 0.42 7.00
N ILE A 197 -11.90 0.65 6.49
CA ILE A 197 -11.42 2.00 6.19
C ILE A 197 -12.22 2.60 5.02
N ALA A 198 -12.41 1.85 3.94
CA ALA A 198 -13.06 2.32 2.73
C ALA A 198 -14.55 2.64 2.91
N ALA A 199 -15.25 1.91 3.79
CA ALA A 199 -16.67 2.08 4.08
C ALA A 199 -16.97 3.01 5.27
N ALA A 200 -15.95 3.51 5.97
CA ALA A 200 -16.15 4.42 7.09
C ALA A 200 -16.78 5.74 6.62
N SER A 201 -17.83 6.17 7.31
CA SER A 201 -18.53 7.44 7.03
C SER A 201 -18.00 8.62 7.84
N GLU A 202 -17.33 8.36 8.97
CA GLU A 202 -16.79 9.39 9.86
C GLU A 202 -15.50 8.94 10.57
N GLY A 203 -14.82 9.93 11.16
CA GLY A 203 -13.62 9.75 11.95
C GLY A 203 -12.37 9.35 11.15
N PRO A 204 -11.28 8.95 11.85
CA PRO A 204 -9.97 8.74 11.26
C PRO A 204 -9.92 7.80 10.05
N SER A 205 -10.75 6.76 10.04
CA SER A 205 -10.83 5.82 8.92
C SER A 205 -11.42 6.48 7.66
N ALA A 206 -12.50 7.27 7.82
CA ALA A 206 -13.11 8.00 6.71
C ALA A 206 -12.17 9.08 6.16
N GLU A 207 -11.47 9.78 7.06
CA GLU A 207 -10.48 10.81 6.69
C GLU A 207 -9.33 10.22 5.87
N VAL A 208 -8.77 9.08 6.29
CA VAL A 208 -7.72 8.37 5.54
C VAL A 208 -8.23 7.94 4.16
N ALA A 209 -9.42 7.33 4.09
CA ALA A 209 -9.99 6.89 2.82
C ALA A 209 -10.20 8.08 1.86
N SER A 210 -10.78 9.18 2.36
CA SER A 210 -11.02 10.40 1.58
C SER A 210 -9.71 11.03 1.10
N ALA A 211 -8.71 11.14 1.96
CA ALA A 211 -7.42 11.73 1.61
C ALA A 211 -6.72 10.96 0.48
N MET A 212 -6.67 9.63 0.60
CA MET A 212 -6.05 8.77 -0.43
C MET A 212 -6.79 8.82 -1.76
N ARG A 213 -8.12 8.73 -1.75
CA ARG A 213 -8.97 8.78 -2.96
C ARG A 213 -8.86 10.12 -3.69
N ALA A 214 -8.80 11.22 -2.94
CA ALA A 214 -8.68 12.56 -3.52
C ALA A 214 -7.26 12.84 -4.06
N ASN A 215 -6.23 12.16 -3.54
CA ASN A 215 -4.84 12.46 -3.87
C ASN A 215 -4.04 11.20 -4.26
N PRO A 216 -4.49 10.43 -5.26
CA PRO A 216 -3.88 9.14 -5.61
C PRO A 216 -2.42 9.30 -6.07
N TRP A 217 -2.10 10.43 -6.73
CA TRP A 217 -0.72 10.75 -7.11
C TRP A 217 0.20 10.86 -5.89
N LEU A 218 -0.22 11.52 -4.80
CA LEU A 218 0.61 11.63 -3.59
C LEU A 218 0.85 10.27 -2.91
N VAL A 219 -0.08 9.32 -3.03
CA VAL A 219 0.04 7.99 -2.43
C VAL A 219 1.13 7.16 -3.12
N ALA A 220 1.31 7.30 -4.43
CA ALA A 220 2.23 6.45 -5.18
C ALA A 220 3.08 7.17 -6.22
N GLY A 221 2.49 8.05 -7.03
CA GLY A 221 3.17 8.84 -8.06
C GLY A 221 2.79 8.45 -9.48
N THR A 222 3.47 9.06 -10.44
CA THR A 222 3.20 8.94 -11.87
C THR A 222 3.43 7.51 -12.38
N GLY A 223 2.47 6.97 -13.14
CA GLY A 223 2.56 5.64 -13.77
C GLY A 223 2.53 4.45 -12.80
N ARG A 224 2.10 4.66 -11.55
CA ARG A 224 2.02 3.59 -10.53
C ARG A 224 0.63 2.98 -10.46
N GLU A 225 0.60 1.69 -10.13
CA GLU A 225 -0.62 0.87 -10.04
C GLU A 225 -1.67 1.47 -9.08
N ASP A 226 -1.29 1.90 -7.88
CA ASP A 226 -2.19 2.54 -6.91
C ASP A 226 -2.85 3.80 -7.49
N THR A 227 -2.07 4.62 -8.21
CA THR A 227 -2.58 5.84 -8.85
C THR A 227 -3.60 5.48 -9.93
N ALA A 228 -3.25 4.57 -10.83
CA ALA A 228 -4.11 4.14 -11.93
C ALA A 228 -5.40 3.46 -11.42
N LEU A 229 -5.31 2.58 -10.42
CA LEU A 229 -6.46 1.92 -9.81
C LEU A 229 -7.43 2.93 -9.18
N MET A 230 -6.93 3.84 -8.33
CA MET A 230 -7.78 4.82 -7.65
C MET A 230 -8.34 5.89 -8.61
N SER A 231 -7.62 6.22 -9.68
CA SER A 231 -8.13 7.14 -10.71
C SER A 231 -9.12 6.48 -11.68
N GLY A 232 -8.99 5.18 -11.93
CA GLY A 232 -9.82 4.44 -12.90
C GLY A 232 -11.10 3.85 -12.31
N VAL A 233 -11.22 3.74 -10.98
CA VAL A 233 -12.42 3.23 -10.30
C VAL A 233 -12.88 4.21 -9.23
N GLU A 234 -14.08 4.74 -9.41
CA GLU A 234 -14.67 5.69 -8.48
C GLU A 234 -14.77 5.12 -7.05
N GLY A 235 -14.25 5.88 -6.08
CA GLY A 235 -14.31 5.51 -4.68
C GLY A 235 -13.39 4.34 -4.28
N LEU A 236 -12.55 3.82 -5.18
CA LEU A 236 -11.61 2.77 -4.83
C LEU A 236 -10.53 3.31 -3.89
N LEU A 237 -10.29 2.61 -2.79
CA LEU A 237 -9.12 2.78 -1.95
C LEU A 237 -8.13 1.68 -2.29
N ALA A 238 -6.90 2.00 -2.71
CA ALA A 238 -5.90 0.98 -3.06
C ALA A 238 -4.51 1.30 -2.47
N LYS A 239 -3.79 0.25 -2.08
CA LYS A 239 -2.39 0.36 -1.64
C LYS A 239 -1.58 -0.89 -1.94
N ALA A 240 -0.54 -0.70 -2.74
CA ALA A 240 0.49 -1.69 -3.04
C ALA A 240 1.50 -1.83 -1.90
N GLY A 241 1.98 -3.04 -1.72
CA GLY A 241 3.09 -3.42 -0.85
C GLY A 241 4.24 -4.02 -1.66
N ALA A 242 5.46 -3.93 -1.12
CA ALA A 242 6.58 -4.72 -1.64
C ALA A 242 6.28 -6.23 -1.51
N GLU A 243 7.12 -7.07 -2.10
CA GLU A 243 6.97 -8.53 -2.02
C GLU A 243 5.59 -9.04 -2.50
N GLY A 244 5.09 -8.46 -3.60
CA GLY A 244 3.91 -8.96 -4.30
C GLY A 244 2.61 -8.83 -3.51
N VAL A 245 2.47 -7.77 -2.70
CA VAL A 245 1.25 -7.49 -1.94
C VAL A 245 0.44 -6.38 -2.61
N GLN A 246 -0.88 -6.56 -2.72
CA GLN A 246 -1.82 -5.50 -3.10
C GLN A 246 -3.05 -5.62 -2.23
N ALA A 247 -3.56 -4.50 -1.71
CA ALA A 247 -4.87 -4.46 -1.06
C ALA A 247 -5.69 -3.31 -1.62
N PHE A 248 -7.00 -3.51 -1.74
CA PHE A 248 -7.93 -2.47 -2.14
C PHE A 248 -9.34 -2.74 -1.62
N ALA A 249 -10.16 -1.69 -1.55
CA ALA A 249 -11.55 -1.80 -1.14
C ALA A 249 -12.44 -0.74 -1.79
N LEU A 250 -13.69 -1.14 -2.02
CA LEU A 250 -14.77 -0.31 -2.54
C LEU A 250 -15.48 0.44 -1.40
N PRO A 251 -16.21 1.54 -1.70
CA PRO A 251 -16.92 2.32 -0.69
C PRO A 251 -18.00 1.54 0.08
N ASP A 252 -18.52 0.46 -0.50
CA ASP A 252 -19.51 -0.41 0.13
C ASP A 252 -18.89 -1.45 1.08
N GLY A 253 -17.55 -1.47 1.21
CA GLY A 253 -16.83 -2.34 2.15
C GLY A 253 -16.39 -3.68 1.55
N PHE A 254 -16.67 -3.98 0.28
CA PHE A 254 -16.00 -5.09 -0.38
C PHE A 254 -14.51 -4.79 -0.51
N ALA A 255 -13.69 -5.78 -0.15
CA ALA A 255 -12.24 -5.60 -0.11
C ALA A 255 -11.52 -6.83 -0.62
N VAL A 256 -10.32 -6.61 -1.15
CA VAL A 256 -9.46 -7.62 -1.72
C VAL A 256 -8.06 -7.45 -1.18
N ALA A 257 -7.40 -8.56 -0.87
CA ALA A 257 -5.98 -8.59 -0.58
C ALA A 257 -5.31 -9.74 -1.34
N ILE A 258 -4.13 -9.47 -1.89
CA ILE A 258 -3.35 -10.35 -2.77
C ILE A 258 -1.94 -10.48 -2.20
N LYS A 259 -1.38 -11.69 -2.24
CA LYS A 259 0.04 -11.98 -1.96
C LYS A 259 0.59 -12.96 -2.99
N MET A 260 1.65 -12.57 -3.70
CA MET A 260 2.40 -13.46 -4.60
C MET A 260 3.55 -14.15 -3.87
N ASP A 261 3.73 -15.46 -4.03
CA ASP A 261 4.75 -16.24 -3.31
C ASP A 261 6.18 -15.82 -3.66
N ASP A 262 6.40 -15.45 -4.92
CA ASP A 262 7.70 -15.01 -5.45
C ASP A 262 7.98 -13.52 -5.27
N GLY A 263 7.04 -12.79 -4.64
CA GLY A 263 7.14 -11.36 -4.41
C GLY A 263 6.99 -10.49 -5.67
N ALA A 264 6.63 -11.08 -6.82
CA ALA A 264 6.59 -10.36 -8.09
C ALA A 264 5.40 -9.39 -8.16
N LYS A 265 5.68 -8.11 -8.45
CA LYS A 265 4.65 -7.07 -8.62
C LYS A 265 3.85 -7.20 -9.91
N ARG A 266 4.47 -7.72 -10.97
CA ARG A 266 3.90 -7.76 -12.33
C ARG A 266 2.59 -8.56 -12.42
N ALA A 267 2.33 -9.45 -11.46
CA ALA A 267 1.08 -10.19 -11.38
C ALA A 267 -0.02 -9.45 -10.61
N CYS A 268 0.32 -8.54 -9.71
CA CYS A 268 -0.64 -7.91 -8.80
C CYS A 268 -1.69 -7.05 -9.52
N ALA A 269 -1.27 -6.19 -10.44
CA ALA A 269 -2.17 -5.30 -11.18
C ALA A 269 -3.23 -6.04 -12.00
N PRO A 270 -2.89 -7.02 -12.87
CA PRO A 270 -3.92 -7.75 -13.62
C PRO A 270 -4.82 -8.60 -12.70
N LEU A 271 -4.29 -9.14 -11.59
CA LEU A 271 -5.12 -9.81 -10.58
C LEU A 271 -6.10 -8.85 -9.88
N ALA A 272 -5.67 -7.63 -9.58
CA ALA A 272 -6.54 -6.61 -9.00
C ALA A 272 -7.68 -6.27 -9.95
N VAL A 273 -7.40 -6.09 -11.24
CA VAL A 273 -8.44 -5.84 -12.25
C VAL A 273 -9.39 -7.03 -12.40
N ALA A 274 -8.88 -8.26 -12.40
CA ALA A 274 -9.71 -9.47 -12.44
C ALA A 274 -10.65 -9.57 -11.23
N ALA A 275 -10.15 -9.22 -10.03
CA ALA A 275 -10.96 -9.22 -8.81
C ALA A 275 -12.01 -8.10 -8.79
N LEU A 276 -11.69 -6.90 -9.30
CA LEU A 276 -12.68 -5.83 -9.51
C LEU A 276 -13.79 -6.27 -10.48
N ARG A 277 -13.42 -6.91 -11.59
CA ARG A 277 -14.37 -7.46 -12.55
C ARG A 277 -15.27 -8.54 -11.92
N TYR A 278 -14.70 -9.42 -11.10
CA TYR A 278 -15.47 -10.42 -10.34
C TYR A 278 -16.48 -9.78 -9.38
N LEU A 279 -16.14 -8.61 -8.80
CA LEU A 279 -17.05 -7.81 -7.97
C LEU A 279 -18.10 -7.02 -8.78
N GLY A 280 -18.10 -7.13 -10.11
CA GLY A 280 -19.04 -6.43 -10.98
C GLY A 280 -18.70 -4.95 -11.22
N VAL A 281 -17.47 -4.53 -10.93
CA VAL A 281 -16.99 -3.16 -11.17
C VAL A 281 -16.64 -2.98 -12.66
N ASP A 282 -16.99 -1.82 -13.23
CA ASP A 282 -16.51 -1.43 -14.56
C ASP A 282 -15.01 -1.15 -14.51
N VAL A 283 -14.25 -1.91 -15.32
CA VAL A 283 -12.78 -1.84 -15.39
C VAL A 283 -12.28 -1.38 -16.76
N SER A 284 -13.17 -0.83 -17.59
CA SER A 284 -12.82 -0.34 -18.94
C SER A 284 -11.72 0.72 -18.95
N GLY A 285 -11.58 1.49 -17.87
CA GLY A 285 -10.48 2.44 -17.67
C GLY A 285 -9.14 1.83 -17.26
N LEU A 286 -9.06 0.50 -17.06
CA LEU A 286 -7.90 -0.19 -16.50
C LEU A 286 -7.29 -1.24 -17.45
N GLU A 287 -7.60 -1.19 -18.74
CA GLU A 287 -7.17 -2.21 -19.72
C GLU A 287 -5.65 -2.43 -19.77
N GLU A 288 -4.85 -1.36 -19.65
CA GLU A 288 -3.38 -1.48 -19.59
C GLU A 288 -2.89 -2.26 -18.36
N LEU A 289 -3.58 -2.12 -17.22
CA LEU A 289 -3.28 -2.90 -16.01
C LEU A 289 -3.81 -4.34 -16.13
N ALA A 290 -4.94 -4.53 -16.82
CA ALA A 290 -5.59 -5.82 -17.01
C ALA A 290 -4.77 -6.75 -17.91
N HIS A 291 -4.12 -6.17 -18.93
CA HIS A 291 -3.37 -6.89 -19.95
C HIS A 291 -1.94 -6.33 -20.12
N PRO A 292 -1.06 -6.44 -19.11
CA PRO A 292 0.32 -5.99 -19.23
C PRO A 292 1.01 -6.71 -20.39
N THR A 293 1.58 -5.93 -21.30
CA THR A 293 2.24 -6.47 -22.49
C THR A 293 3.63 -7.02 -22.15
N VAL A 294 3.92 -8.25 -22.59
CA VAL A 294 5.27 -8.80 -22.58
C VAL A 294 5.98 -8.37 -23.87
N LEU A 295 7.08 -7.63 -23.72
CA LEU A 295 7.83 -7.11 -24.86
C LEU A 295 9.01 -8.01 -25.27
N GLY A 296 9.33 -7.99 -26.56
CA GLY A 296 10.52 -8.61 -27.17
C GLY A 296 11.03 -7.70 -28.28
N GLY A 297 12.28 -7.22 -28.18
CA GLY A 297 12.82 -6.22 -29.12
C GLY A 297 12.02 -4.90 -29.15
N GLY A 298 11.34 -4.55 -28.05
CA GLY A 298 10.46 -3.39 -27.96
C GLY A 298 9.07 -3.56 -28.58
N GLN A 299 8.74 -4.74 -29.10
CA GLN A 299 7.43 -5.05 -29.67
C GLN A 299 6.62 -5.97 -28.75
N PRO A 300 5.27 -5.86 -28.75
CA PRO A 300 4.40 -6.83 -28.08
C PRO A 300 4.64 -8.25 -28.61
N VAL A 301 5.00 -9.17 -27.73
CA VAL A 301 5.19 -10.60 -28.07
C VAL A 301 4.40 -11.53 -27.16
N GLY A 302 3.67 -10.99 -26.19
CA GLY A 302 2.96 -11.78 -25.20
C GLY A 302 2.23 -10.93 -24.17
N GLU A 303 1.79 -11.59 -23.10
CA GLU A 303 0.87 -11.01 -22.12
C GLU A 303 1.03 -11.68 -20.75
N ILE A 304 0.47 -11.06 -19.71
CA ILE A 304 0.22 -11.70 -18.43
C ILE A 304 -1.26 -12.12 -18.39
N ARG A 305 -1.51 -13.42 -18.26
CA ARG A 305 -2.86 -14.00 -18.16
C ARG A 305 -3.23 -14.25 -16.71
N VAL A 306 -4.45 -13.90 -16.34
CA VAL A 306 -5.04 -14.24 -15.04
C VAL A 306 -6.22 -15.18 -15.30
N PRO A 307 -6.28 -16.36 -14.67
CA PRO A 307 -7.45 -17.23 -14.77
C PRO A 307 -8.72 -16.51 -14.29
N GLU A 308 -9.87 -16.81 -14.91
CA GLU A 308 -11.15 -16.30 -14.41
C GLU A 308 -11.37 -16.73 -12.96
N LEU A 309 -11.67 -15.75 -12.11
CA LEU A 309 -12.11 -15.99 -10.73
C LEU A 309 -13.53 -16.57 -10.79
N ARG A 310 -13.77 -17.66 -10.09
CA ARG A 310 -15.05 -18.40 -10.04
C ARG A 310 -15.51 -18.57 -8.61
#